data_AF-A0A0B1SR30-F1
#
_entry.id   AF-A0A0B1SR30-F1
#
_cell.length_a   1.000
_cell.length_b   1.000
_cell.length_c   1.000
_cell.angle_alpha   90.00
_cell.angle_beta   90.00
_cell.angle_gamma   90.00
#
_symmetry.space_group_name_H-M   'P 1'
#
loop_
_entity.id
_entity.type
_entity.pdbx_description
1 polymer ?
#
loop_
_entity_poly.entity_id
_entity_poly.type
_entity_poly.pdbx_seq_one_letter_code
_entity_poly.pdbx_strand_id
1 'polypeptide(L)'
;MLYHDDVTLLTGLARNKELLGEMAESNECYKKILNVQANNIEAIACIATNCFYDDKPEIALRYYRRIMQMGVNNAELMMNIGLCCFACQQFDFALSSMQRAHSTATEETAGEIWYNTGHIMLAIGDTRQASRCFRLALAADSEHGEAMVNLGILRQMEGKLDQARSLYHSAIAKSPHLFEPHFNLALLCTQIGRYDEAFKMIKTALTLFPEHTHSQQLYRTLLQLYTII
;
A
#
# COMPACT_ATOMS: atom_id res chain seq x y z
N MET A 1 -7.19 -39.81 -11.05
CA MET A 1 -6.29 -39.40 -9.95
C MET A 1 -6.43 -37.89 -9.82
N LEU A 2 -6.96 -37.40 -8.71
CA LEU A 2 -7.22 -35.98 -8.49
C LEU A 2 -5.91 -35.24 -8.22
N TYR A 3 -5.67 -34.15 -8.96
CA TYR A 3 -4.55 -33.22 -8.86
C TYR A 3 -4.61 -32.38 -7.58
N HIS A 4 -4.65 -33.02 -6.40
CA HIS A 4 -4.81 -32.29 -5.13
C HIS A 4 -3.51 -31.62 -4.65
N ASP A 5 -2.36 -32.09 -5.12
CA ASP A 5 -1.03 -31.62 -4.70
C ASP A 5 -0.25 -30.90 -5.83
N ASP A 6 -0.92 -30.58 -6.95
CA ASP A 6 -0.27 -29.83 -8.02
C ASP A 6 -0.05 -28.38 -7.58
N VAL A 7 1.22 -28.02 -7.37
CA VAL A 7 1.64 -26.69 -6.91
C VAL A 7 1.16 -25.61 -7.87
N THR A 8 1.16 -25.86 -9.19
CA THR A 8 0.73 -24.85 -10.17
C THR A 8 -0.76 -24.53 -10.05
N LEU A 9 -1.59 -25.56 -9.87
CA LEU A 9 -3.02 -25.42 -9.68
C LEU A 9 -3.36 -24.76 -8.34
N LEU A 10 -2.67 -25.15 -7.26
CA LEU A 10 -2.80 -24.53 -5.96
C LEU A 10 -2.39 -23.05 -5.98
N THR A 11 -1.35 -22.70 -6.72
CA THR A 11 -0.88 -21.31 -6.86
C THR A 11 -1.90 -20.48 -7.62
N GLY A 12 -2.44 -20.99 -8.72
CA GLY A 12 -3.52 -20.33 -9.46
C GLY A 12 -4.79 -20.14 -8.61
N LEU A 13 -5.15 -21.13 -7.78
CA LEU A 13 -6.25 -21.01 -6.84
C LEU A 13 -6.00 -19.93 -5.78
N ALA A 14 -4.80 -19.91 -5.18
CA ALA A 14 -4.44 -18.92 -4.18
C ALA A 14 -4.52 -17.48 -4.74
N ARG A 15 -3.95 -17.23 -5.92
CA ARG A 15 -4.03 -15.93 -6.61
C ARG A 15 -5.48 -15.49 -6.88
N ASN A 16 -6.33 -16.41 -7.34
CA ASN A 16 -7.74 -16.10 -7.56
C ASN A 16 -8.45 -15.72 -6.25
N LYS A 17 -8.11 -16.38 -5.14
CA LYS A 17 -8.68 -16.06 -3.82
C LYS A 17 -8.20 -14.70 -3.31
N GLU A 18 -6.94 -14.32 -3.56
CA GLU A 18 -6.44 -12.96 -3.28
C GLU A 18 -7.23 -11.90 -4.06
N LEU A 19 -7.48 -12.15 -5.36
CA LEU A 19 -8.26 -11.23 -6.19
C LEU A 19 -9.72 -11.06 -5.72
N LEU A 20 -10.28 -12.07 -5.06
CA LEU A 20 -11.61 -12.02 -4.45
C LEU A 20 -11.63 -11.37 -3.05
N GLY A 21 -10.46 -11.04 -2.49
CA GLY A 21 -10.33 -10.53 -1.12
C GLY A 21 -10.44 -11.62 -0.04
N GLU A 22 -10.47 -12.90 -0.42
CA GLU A 22 -10.61 -14.05 0.47
C GLU A 22 -9.24 -14.46 1.04
N MET A 23 -8.62 -13.55 1.80
CA MET A 23 -7.22 -13.68 2.28
C MET A 23 -7.00 -14.92 3.17
N ALA A 24 -7.98 -15.31 3.97
CA ALA A 24 -7.88 -16.49 4.82
C ALA A 24 -7.76 -17.79 4.00
N GLU A 25 -8.59 -17.95 2.97
CA GLU A 25 -8.57 -19.12 2.09
C GLU A 25 -7.32 -19.15 1.20
N SER A 26 -6.89 -17.98 0.72
CA SER A 26 -5.62 -17.85 0.00
C SER A 26 -4.43 -18.32 0.85
N ASN A 27 -4.35 -17.88 2.10
CA ASN A 27 -3.31 -18.32 3.04
C ASN A 27 -3.32 -19.84 3.28
N GLU A 28 -4.50 -20.47 3.34
CA GLU A 28 -4.58 -21.93 3.44
C GLU A 28 -4.02 -22.61 2.20
N CYS A 29 -4.28 -22.07 1.01
CA CYS A 29 -3.71 -22.57 -0.24
C CYS A 29 -2.17 -22.44 -0.24
N TYR A 30 -1.63 -21.29 0.14
CA TYR A 30 -0.18 -21.12 0.26
C TYR A 30 0.45 -22.03 1.32
N LYS A 31 -0.22 -22.28 2.45
CA LYS A 31 0.24 -23.26 3.45
C LYS A 31 0.29 -24.68 2.87
N LYS A 32 -0.70 -25.08 2.07
CA LYS A 32 -0.70 -26.37 1.36
C LYS A 32 0.47 -26.45 0.38
N ILE A 33 0.74 -25.38 -0.38
CA ILE A 33 1.90 -25.30 -1.27
C ILE A 33 3.19 -25.51 -0.48
N LEU A 34 3.36 -24.87 0.68
CA LEU A 34 4.57 -25.03 1.49
C LEU A 34 4.74 -26.43 2.09
N ASN A 35 3.65 -27.20 2.28
CA ASN A 35 3.73 -28.60 2.70
C ASN A 35 4.28 -29.50 1.59
N VAL A 36 3.96 -29.21 0.31
CA VAL A 36 4.45 -29.96 -0.86
C VAL A 36 5.84 -29.47 -1.27
N GLN A 37 5.99 -28.16 -1.37
CA GLN A 37 7.20 -27.47 -1.82
C GLN A 37 7.60 -26.39 -0.82
N ALA A 38 8.41 -26.79 0.15
CA ALA A 38 8.88 -25.90 1.22
C ALA A 38 9.76 -24.73 0.73
N ASN A 39 10.27 -24.78 -0.51
CA ASN A 39 11.12 -23.74 -1.11
C ASN A 39 10.38 -22.88 -2.16
N ASN A 40 9.04 -22.90 -2.17
CA ASN A 40 8.28 -22.04 -3.08
C ASN A 40 8.36 -20.58 -2.60
N ILE A 41 9.08 -19.73 -3.34
CA ILE A 41 9.35 -18.33 -2.97
C ILE A 41 8.07 -17.50 -2.91
N GLU A 42 7.17 -17.69 -3.88
CA GLU A 42 5.91 -16.96 -3.98
C GLU A 42 5.02 -17.22 -2.77
N ALA A 43 4.80 -18.49 -2.43
CA ALA A 43 4.00 -18.86 -1.27
C ALA A 43 4.60 -18.31 0.04
N ILE A 44 5.94 -18.31 0.17
CA ILE A 44 6.61 -17.71 1.33
C ILE A 44 6.36 -16.18 1.36
N ALA A 45 6.48 -15.49 0.23
CA ALA A 45 6.32 -14.04 0.14
C ALA A 45 4.87 -13.60 0.42
N CYS A 46 3.87 -14.31 -0.11
CA CYS A 46 2.46 -14.02 0.15
C CYS A 46 2.11 -14.21 1.63
N ILE A 47 2.55 -15.31 2.25
CA ILE A 47 2.36 -15.53 3.69
C ILE A 47 3.08 -14.45 4.52
N ALA A 48 4.30 -14.06 4.12
CA ALA A 48 5.05 -13.00 4.81
C ALA A 48 4.32 -11.66 4.75
N THR A 49 3.82 -11.29 3.57
CA THR A 49 3.06 -10.06 3.34
C THR A 49 1.79 -10.05 4.19
N ASN A 50 1.05 -11.15 4.19
CA ASN A 50 -0.15 -11.27 5.00
C ASN A 50 0.17 -11.16 6.50
N CYS A 51 1.21 -11.84 6.98
CA CYS A 51 1.67 -11.70 8.37
C CYS A 51 2.05 -10.27 8.74
N PHE A 52 2.64 -9.50 7.82
CA PHE A 52 3.02 -8.11 8.06
C PHE A 52 1.77 -7.23 8.25
N TYR A 53 0.77 -7.37 7.39
CA TYR A 53 -0.49 -6.62 7.51
C TYR A 53 -1.38 -7.09 8.67
N ASP A 54 -1.22 -8.33 9.13
CA ASP A 54 -1.83 -8.92 10.34
C ASP A 54 -1.15 -8.48 11.66
N ASP A 55 -0.34 -7.42 11.63
CA ASP A 55 0.41 -6.87 12.78
C ASP A 55 1.38 -7.88 13.42
N LYS A 56 1.99 -8.75 12.60
CA LYS A 56 2.99 -9.75 13.02
C LYS A 56 4.30 -9.60 12.22
N PRO A 57 4.97 -8.44 12.29
CA PRO A 57 6.17 -8.16 11.50
C PRO A 57 7.35 -9.08 11.84
N GLU A 58 7.43 -9.64 13.05
CA GLU A 58 8.50 -10.59 13.41
C GLU A 58 8.37 -11.90 12.64
N ILE A 59 7.14 -12.35 12.38
CA ILE A 59 6.87 -13.57 11.62
C ILE A 59 7.14 -13.32 10.14
N ALA A 60 6.67 -12.18 9.60
CA ALA A 60 6.97 -11.75 8.24
C ALA A 60 8.48 -11.70 7.99
N LEU A 61 9.24 -11.10 8.91
CA LEU A 61 10.69 -11.00 8.85
C LEU A 61 11.37 -12.37 8.76
N ARG A 62 10.88 -13.39 9.49
CA ARG A 62 11.41 -14.76 9.41
C ARG A 62 11.22 -15.36 8.03
N TYR A 63 10.05 -15.18 7.42
CA TYR A 63 9.77 -15.67 6.08
C TYR A 63 10.62 -14.94 5.02
N TYR A 64 10.75 -13.61 5.09
CA TYR A 64 11.61 -12.88 4.17
C TYR A 64 13.10 -13.25 4.33
N ARG A 65 13.58 -13.46 5.57
CA ARG A 65 14.94 -13.97 5.80
C ARG A 65 15.14 -15.38 5.22
N ARG A 66 14.12 -16.22 5.22
CA ARG A 66 14.15 -17.54 4.56
C ARG A 66 14.31 -17.40 3.05
N ILE A 67 13.57 -16.49 2.42
CA ILE A 67 13.73 -16.18 0.97
C ILE A 67 15.16 -15.72 0.70
N MET A 68 15.72 -14.85 1.55
CA MET A 68 17.10 -14.38 1.43
C MET A 68 18.13 -15.51 1.57
N GLN A 69 17.92 -16.45 2.50
CA GLN A 69 18.78 -17.63 2.68
C GLN A 69 18.76 -18.58 1.48
N MET A 70 17.70 -18.56 0.68
CA MET A 70 17.59 -19.32 -0.56
C MET A 70 18.35 -18.65 -1.73
N GLY A 71 19.04 -17.53 -1.49
CA GLY A 71 19.88 -16.86 -2.48
C GLY A 71 19.18 -15.75 -3.25
N VAL A 72 17.92 -15.45 -2.96
CA VAL A 72 17.21 -14.30 -3.55
C VAL A 72 17.73 -13.02 -2.90
N ASN A 73 18.19 -12.08 -3.73
CA ASN A 73 18.70 -10.79 -3.28
C ASN A 73 18.34 -9.72 -4.31
N ASN A 74 17.12 -9.18 -4.21
CA ASN A 74 16.61 -8.10 -5.05
C ASN A 74 16.14 -6.91 -4.19
N ALA A 75 15.83 -5.80 -4.85
CA ALA A 75 15.44 -4.57 -4.17
C ALA A 75 14.16 -4.72 -3.33
N GLU A 76 13.15 -5.38 -3.88
CA GLU A 76 11.85 -5.61 -3.23
C GLU A 76 12.01 -6.40 -1.93
N LEU A 77 12.76 -7.51 -1.95
CA LEU A 77 12.99 -8.31 -0.75
C LEU A 77 13.73 -7.50 0.32
N MET A 78 14.75 -6.73 -0.08
CA MET A 78 15.49 -5.86 0.85
C MET A 78 14.59 -4.78 1.44
N MET A 79 13.67 -4.22 0.64
CA MET A 79 12.70 -3.24 1.11
C MET A 79 11.72 -3.86 2.10
N ASN A 80 11.17 -5.04 1.81
CA ASN A 80 10.26 -5.78 2.69
C ASN A 80 10.93 -6.16 4.02
N ILE A 81 12.19 -6.61 3.99
CA ILE A 81 12.99 -6.84 5.19
C ILE A 81 13.17 -5.52 5.97
N GLY A 82 13.48 -4.43 5.28
CA GLY A 82 13.62 -3.10 5.88
C GLY A 82 12.36 -2.64 6.59
N LEU A 83 11.19 -2.78 5.96
CA LEU A 83 9.87 -2.47 6.53
C LEU A 83 9.58 -3.32 7.77
N CYS A 84 9.82 -4.64 7.69
CA CYS A 84 9.64 -5.52 8.85
C CYS A 84 10.58 -5.16 10.00
N CYS A 85 11.85 -4.87 9.71
CA CYS A 85 12.81 -4.43 10.73
C CYS A 85 12.39 -3.10 11.35
N PHE A 86 11.88 -2.16 10.56
CA PHE A 86 11.37 -0.88 11.08
C PHE A 86 10.17 -1.08 12.01
N ALA A 87 9.20 -1.91 11.60
CA ALA A 87 8.04 -2.26 12.43
C ALA A 87 8.45 -2.95 13.74
N CYS A 88 9.48 -3.81 13.72
CA CYS A 88 10.07 -4.42 14.90
C CYS A 88 11.03 -3.50 15.69
N GLN A 89 11.09 -2.19 15.38
CA GLN A 89 11.99 -1.20 16.02
C GLN A 89 13.49 -1.52 15.91
N GLN A 90 13.88 -2.34 14.93
CA GLN A 90 15.26 -2.68 14.61
C GLN A 90 15.84 -1.67 13.61
N PHE A 91 16.02 -0.42 14.03
CA PHE A 91 16.32 0.70 13.14
C PHE A 91 17.63 0.57 12.36
N ASP A 92 18.70 0.04 12.98
CA ASP A 92 19.98 -0.17 12.29
C ASP A 92 19.84 -1.14 11.11
N PHE A 93 19.11 -2.24 11.33
CA PHE A 93 18.83 -3.22 10.28
C PHE A 93 17.87 -2.68 9.23
N ALA A 94 16.88 -1.88 9.63
CA ALA A 94 15.96 -1.22 8.70
C ALA A 94 16.74 -0.31 7.72
N LEU A 95 17.58 0.57 8.24
CA LEU A 95 18.38 1.50 7.44
C LEU A 95 19.33 0.78 6.48
N SER A 96 20.06 -0.23 6.97
CA SER A 96 20.97 -1.01 6.11
C SER A 96 20.23 -1.76 5.00
N SER A 97 19.04 -2.31 5.29
CA SER A 97 18.21 -3.02 4.31
C SER A 97 17.63 -2.06 3.28
N MET A 98 17.17 -0.88 3.69
CA MET A 98 16.71 0.18 2.78
C MET A 98 17.83 0.66 1.86
N GLN A 99 19.04 0.90 2.39
CA GLN A 99 20.19 1.30 1.58
C GLN A 99 20.52 0.25 0.52
N ARG A 100 20.46 -1.04 0.90
CA ARG A 100 20.63 -2.15 -0.04
C ARG A 100 19.54 -2.15 -1.10
N ALA A 101 18.28 -1.98 -0.70
CA ALA A 101 17.14 -1.92 -1.61
C ALA A 101 17.35 -0.84 -2.69
N HIS A 102 17.73 0.37 -2.27
CA HIS A 102 18.09 1.47 -3.19
C HIS A 102 19.28 1.14 -4.10
N SER A 103 20.32 0.49 -3.58
CA SER A 103 21.51 0.13 -4.37
C SER A 103 21.25 -0.95 -5.43
N THR A 104 20.24 -1.79 -5.20
CA THR A 104 19.85 -2.88 -6.12
C THR A 104 18.58 -2.57 -6.92
N ALA A 105 18.02 -1.36 -6.77
CA ALA A 105 16.80 -0.96 -7.45
C ALA A 105 17.04 -0.87 -8.96
N THR A 106 16.10 -1.42 -9.72
CA THR A 106 15.99 -1.24 -11.17
C THR A 106 15.12 -0.03 -11.47
N GLU A 107 15.12 0.46 -12.71
CA GLU A 107 14.25 1.57 -13.12
C GLU A 107 12.77 1.26 -12.84
N GLU A 108 12.34 0.03 -13.07
CA GLU A 108 10.97 -0.44 -12.83
C GLU A 108 10.60 -0.46 -11.33
N THR A 109 11.53 -0.83 -10.45
CA THR A 109 11.25 -0.96 -9.01
C THR A 109 11.54 0.33 -8.23
N ALA A 110 12.29 1.28 -8.79
CA ALA A 110 12.74 2.48 -8.09
C ALA A 110 11.57 3.31 -7.54
N GLY A 111 10.45 3.40 -8.26
CA GLY A 111 9.23 4.10 -7.81
C GLY A 111 8.75 3.59 -6.45
N GLU A 112 8.51 2.28 -6.36
CA GLU A 112 8.06 1.58 -5.16
C GLU A 112 9.06 1.67 -4.00
N ILE A 113 10.36 1.57 -4.27
CA ILE A 113 11.38 1.67 -3.22
C ILE A 113 11.40 3.10 -2.62
N TRP A 114 11.28 4.14 -3.44
CA TRP A 114 11.16 5.52 -2.94
C TRP A 114 9.85 5.76 -2.20
N TYR A 115 8.74 5.20 -2.69
CA TYR A 115 7.44 5.29 -2.04
C TYR A 115 7.46 4.68 -0.63
N ASN A 116 7.94 3.45 -0.50
CA ASN A 116 8.05 2.76 0.79
C ASN A 116 9.04 3.47 1.73
N THR A 117 10.12 4.05 1.20
CA THR A 117 11.04 4.90 1.98
C THR A 117 10.32 6.15 2.50
N GLY A 118 9.43 6.75 1.69
CA GLY A 118 8.61 7.88 2.10
C GLY A 118 7.69 7.56 3.27
N HIS A 119 7.07 6.37 3.27
CA HIS A 119 6.26 5.89 4.39
C HIS A 119 7.05 5.73 5.68
N ILE A 120 8.25 5.17 5.60
CA ILE A 120 9.13 5.08 6.78
C ILE A 120 9.48 6.48 7.32
N MET A 121 9.77 7.45 6.43
CA MET A 121 10.03 8.84 6.85
C MET A 121 8.81 9.50 7.49
N LEU A 122 7.60 9.23 6.98
CA LEU A 122 6.35 9.68 7.63
C LEU A 122 6.20 9.10 9.02
N ALA A 123 6.46 7.81 9.20
CA ALA A 123 6.35 7.13 10.49
C ALA A 123 7.35 7.68 11.53
N ILE A 124 8.53 8.12 11.07
CA ILE A 124 9.53 8.82 11.91
C ILE A 124 9.11 10.27 12.22
N GLY A 125 8.19 10.84 11.42
CA GLY A 125 7.71 12.22 11.55
C GLY A 125 8.50 13.24 10.70
N ASP A 126 9.45 12.79 9.88
CA ASP A 126 10.19 13.68 8.96
C ASP A 126 9.40 13.88 7.65
N THR A 127 8.41 14.76 7.73
CA THR A 127 7.54 15.11 6.59
C THR A 127 8.30 15.73 5.42
N ARG A 128 9.44 16.38 5.67
CA ARG A 128 10.28 17.00 4.63
C ARG A 128 10.97 15.93 3.80
N GLN A 129 11.57 14.94 4.46
CA GLN A 129 12.21 13.81 3.78
C GLN A 129 11.17 12.91 3.13
N ALA A 130 10.00 12.68 3.76
CA ALA A 130 8.89 11.98 3.12
C ALA A 130 8.45 12.65 1.82
N SER A 131 8.26 13.98 1.82
CA SER A 131 7.91 14.74 0.61
C SER A 131 8.98 14.62 -0.49
N ARG A 132 10.26 14.55 -0.12
CA ARG A 132 11.34 14.29 -1.07
C ARG A 132 11.24 12.88 -1.65
N CYS A 133 11.00 11.87 -0.82
CA CYS A 133 10.88 10.48 -1.27
C CYS A 133 9.70 10.30 -2.21
N PHE A 134 8.51 10.83 -1.90
CA PHE A 134 7.36 10.73 -2.81
C PHE A 134 7.60 11.46 -4.14
N ARG A 135 8.34 12.58 -4.16
CA ARG A 135 8.73 13.22 -5.43
C ARG A 135 9.72 12.38 -6.23
N LEU A 136 10.63 11.67 -5.57
CA LEU A 136 11.55 10.74 -6.24
C LEU A 136 10.80 9.51 -6.76
N ALA A 137 9.82 9.01 -6.02
CA ALA A 137 8.92 7.96 -6.50
C ALA A 137 8.21 8.39 -7.78
N LEU A 138 7.63 9.61 -7.80
CA LEU A 138 6.98 10.18 -8.98
C LEU A 138 7.93 10.50 -10.14
N ALA A 139 9.21 10.73 -9.86
CA ALA A 139 10.21 10.95 -10.89
C ALA A 139 10.65 9.62 -11.54
N ALA A 140 10.64 8.52 -10.78
CA ALA A 140 10.91 7.18 -11.29
C ALA A 140 9.68 6.57 -11.99
N ASP A 141 8.50 6.73 -11.39
CA ASP A 141 7.22 6.32 -11.94
C ASP A 141 6.20 7.47 -11.88
N SER A 142 5.97 8.09 -13.03
CA SER A 142 5.03 9.21 -13.17
C SER A 142 3.56 8.82 -13.00
N GLU A 143 3.24 7.53 -12.97
CA GLU A 143 1.86 7.01 -12.85
C GLU A 143 1.55 6.48 -11.44
N HIS A 144 2.50 6.59 -10.51
CA HIS A 144 2.35 6.10 -9.13
C HIS A 144 1.31 6.90 -8.32
N GLY A 145 0.05 6.50 -8.41
CA GLY A 145 -1.09 7.21 -7.81
C GLY A 145 -1.00 7.34 -6.29
N GLU A 146 -0.56 6.31 -5.58
CA GLU A 146 -0.42 6.34 -4.11
C GLU A 146 0.64 7.36 -3.65
N ALA A 147 1.75 7.49 -4.37
CA ALA A 147 2.75 8.53 -4.11
C ALA A 147 2.18 9.93 -4.35
N MET A 148 1.31 10.12 -5.36
CA MET A 148 0.60 11.39 -5.58
C MET A 148 -0.34 11.71 -4.42
N VAL A 149 -1.09 10.72 -3.92
CA VAL A 149 -1.99 10.88 -2.77
C VAL A 149 -1.21 11.30 -1.53
N ASN A 150 -0.14 10.59 -1.17
CA ASN A 150 0.64 10.90 0.02
C ASN A 150 1.36 12.25 -0.08
N LEU A 151 1.87 12.60 -1.27
CA LEU A 151 2.40 13.94 -1.51
C LEU A 151 1.29 15.01 -1.38
N GLY A 152 0.08 14.72 -1.85
CA GLY A 152 -1.09 15.59 -1.72
C GLY A 152 -1.45 15.86 -0.26
N ILE A 153 -1.48 14.81 0.57
CA ILE A 153 -1.70 14.91 2.02
C ILE A 153 -0.64 15.81 2.66
N LEU A 154 0.64 15.62 2.32
CA LEU A 154 1.71 16.46 2.83
C LEU A 154 1.55 17.93 2.39
N ARG A 155 1.16 18.21 1.15
CA ARG A 155 0.88 19.58 0.69
C ARG A 155 -0.30 20.21 1.41
N GLN A 156 -1.33 19.42 1.72
CA GLN A 156 -2.47 19.87 2.52
C GLN A 156 -2.05 20.22 3.95
N MET A 157 -1.21 19.41 4.60
CA MET A 157 -0.63 19.72 5.93
C MET A 157 0.21 21.00 5.92
N GLU A 158 0.90 21.28 4.82
CA GLU A 158 1.64 22.53 4.61
C GLU A 158 0.73 23.74 4.26
N GLY A 159 -0.58 23.57 4.18
CA GLY A 159 -1.54 24.61 3.79
C GLY A 159 -1.60 24.93 2.29
N LYS A 160 -0.91 24.15 1.45
CA LYS A 160 -0.86 24.34 -0.01
C LYS A 160 -2.02 23.60 -0.69
N LEU A 161 -3.24 24.05 -0.44
CA LEU A 161 -4.47 23.37 -0.83
C LEU A 161 -4.60 23.17 -2.36
N ASP A 162 -4.20 24.15 -3.17
CA ASP A 162 -4.28 24.03 -4.64
C ASP A 162 -3.35 22.94 -5.18
N GLN A 163 -2.15 22.81 -4.59
CA GLN A 163 -1.21 21.76 -4.96
C GLN A 163 -1.73 20.38 -4.56
N ALA A 164 -2.29 20.26 -3.35
CA ALA A 164 -2.93 19.02 -2.90
C ALA A 164 -4.08 18.61 -3.84
N ARG A 165 -4.96 19.55 -4.20
CA ARG A 165 -6.07 19.29 -5.13
C ARG A 165 -5.59 18.81 -6.49
N SER A 166 -4.54 19.45 -7.04
CA SER A 166 -3.95 19.04 -8.32
C SER A 166 -3.38 17.62 -8.26
N LEU A 167 -2.74 17.25 -7.14
CA LEU A 167 -2.19 15.90 -6.94
C LEU A 167 -3.28 14.85 -6.83
N TYR A 168 -4.37 15.12 -6.08
CA TYR A 168 -5.48 14.18 -5.99
C TYR A 168 -6.19 13.98 -7.34
N HIS A 169 -6.39 15.05 -8.14
CA HIS A 169 -6.93 14.89 -9.49
C HIS A 169 -6.00 14.09 -10.41
N SER A 170 -4.69 14.28 -10.29
CA SER A 170 -3.70 13.50 -11.04
C SER A 170 -3.76 12.02 -10.64
N ALA A 171 -3.87 11.73 -9.34
CA ALA A 171 -4.03 10.37 -8.83
C ALA A 171 -5.31 9.70 -9.36
N ILE A 172 -6.44 10.41 -9.41
CA ILE A 172 -7.69 9.89 -10.00
C ILE A 172 -7.51 9.57 -11.49
N ALA A 173 -6.81 10.42 -12.24
CA ALA A 173 -6.60 10.22 -13.67
C ALA A 173 -5.66 9.05 -13.97
N LYS A 174 -4.66 8.81 -13.13
CA LYS A 174 -3.63 7.77 -13.31
C LYS A 174 -3.98 6.44 -12.66
N SER A 175 -4.70 6.47 -11.55
CA SER A 175 -5.04 5.30 -10.74
C SER A 175 -6.52 5.36 -10.32
N PRO A 176 -7.46 5.15 -11.26
CA PRO A 176 -8.89 5.35 -11.03
C PRO A 176 -9.51 4.33 -10.04
N HIS A 177 -8.76 3.31 -9.64
CA HIS A 177 -9.17 2.30 -8.66
C HIS A 177 -8.96 2.76 -7.21
N LEU A 178 -8.16 3.83 -6.97
CA LEU A 178 -7.88 4.34 -5.63
C LEU A 178 -9.06 5.14 -5.09
N PHE A 179 -9.53 4.81 -3.89
CA PHE A 179 -10.62 5.52 -3.23
C PHE A 179 -10.12 6.75 -2.45
N GLU A 180 -8.86 6.73 -2.01
CA GLU A 180 -8.18 7.73 -1.19
C GLU A 180 -8.20 9.14 -1.79
N PRO A 181 -7.88 9.37 -3.09
CA PRO A 181 -7.93 10.71 -3.64
C PRO A 181 -9.36 11.28 -3.69
N HIS A 182 -10.37 10.44 -3.91
CA HIS A 182 -11.77 10.85 -3.84
C HIS A 182 -12.17 11.23 -2.41
N PHE A 183 -11.79 10.42 -1.42
CA PHE A 183 -12.02 10.72 -0.01
C PHE A 183 -11.34 12.04 0.42
N ASN A 184 -10.06 12.23 0.06
CA ASN A 184 -9.30 13.43 0.41
C ASN A 184 -9.84 14.70 -0.30
N LEU A 185 -10.28 14.59 -1.55
CA LEU A 185 -10.98 15.69 -2.23
C LEU A 185 -12.31 16.01 -1.56
N ALA A 186 -13.08 14.99 -1.13
CA ALA A 186 -14.32 15.22 -0.40
C ALA A 186 -14.07 16.03 0.89
N LEU A 187 -13.02 15.67 1.65
CA LEU A 187 -12.60 16.43 2.84
C LEU A 187 -12.20 17.88 2.53
N LEU A 188 -11.48 18.12 1.43
CA LEU A 188 -11.15 19.48 1.02
C LEU A 188 -12.39 20.28 0.61
N CYS A 189 -13.30 19.67 -0.16
CA CYS A 189 -14.54 20.31 -0.57
C CYS A 189 -15.44 20.65 0.62
N THR A 190 -15.53 19.78 1.64
CA THR A 190 -16.29 20.09 2.86
C THR A 190 -15.68 21.24 3.64
N GLN A 191 -14.35 21.32 3.75
CA GLN A 191 -13.66 22.42 4.42
C GLN A 191 -13.93 23.79 3.77
N ILE A 192 -14.15 23.82 2.45
CA ILE A 192 -14.40 25.05 1.67
C ILE A 192 -15.91 25.31 1.50
N GLY A 193 -16.78 24.45 2.06
CA GLY A 193 -18.25 24.59 2.00
C GLY A 193 -18.89 24.13 0.68
N ARG A 194 -18.15 23.42 -0.18
CA ARG A 194 -18.66 22.85 -1.44
C ARG A 194 -19.27 21.47 -1.22
N TYR A 195 -20.40 21.42 -0.52
CA TYR A 195 -21.02 20.16 -0.10
C TYR A 195 -21.50 19.28 -1.26
N ASP A 196 -21.99 19.87 -2.37
CA ASP A 196 -22.41 19.11 -3.57
C ASP A 196 -21.25 18.34 -4.21
N GLU A 197 -20.08 18.98 -4.32
CA GLU A 197 -18.87 18.34 -4.85
C GLU A 197 -18.38 17.25 -3.89
N ALA A 198 -18.33 17.55 -2.59
CA ALA A 198 -17.93 16.60 -1.57
C ALA A 198 -18.81 15.34 -1.57
N PHE A 199 -20.12 15.51 -1.74
CA PHE A 199 -21.08 14.41 -1.78
C PHE A 199 -20.89 13.49 -3.00
N LYS A 200 -20.55 14.06 -4.17
CA LYS A 200 -20.20 13.26 -5.35
C LYS A 200 -18.92 12.46 -5.12
N MET A 201 -17.89 13.11 -4.60
CA MET A 201 -16.58 12.47 -4.35
C MET A 201 -16.66 11.38 -3.28
N ILE A 202 -17.44 11.57 -2.21
CA ILE A 202 -17.56 10.55 -1.17
C ILE A 202 -18.34 9.32 -1.65
N LYS A 203 -19.34 9.53 -2.52
CA LYS A 203 -20.05 8.42 -3.17
C LYS A 203 -19.09 7.59 -4.03
N THR A 204 -18.25 8.24 -4.84
CA THR A 204 -17.26 7.51 -5.65
C THR A 204 -16.22 6.78 -4.78
N ALA A 205 -15.79 7.38 -3.67
CA ALA A 205 -14.92 6.70 -2.72
C ALA A 205 -15.58 5.42 -2.14
N LEU A 206 -16.87 5.49 -1.78
CA LEU A 206 -17.62 4.33 -1.27
C LEU A 206 -17.98 3.30 -2.35
N THR A 207 -18.06 3.67 -3.63
CA THR A 207 -18.19 2.68 -4.70
C THR A 207 -16.91 1.89 -4.92
N LEU A 208 -15.74 2.53 -4.71
CA LEU A 208 -14.43 1.89 -4.85
C LEU A 208 -14.06 1.06 -3.62
N PHE A 209 -14.33 1.59 -2.42
CA PHE A 209 -14.12 0.87 -1.17
C PHE A 209 -15.32 1.03 -0.21
N PRO A 210 -16.33 0.15 -0.30
CA PRO A 210 -17.55 0.25 0.48
C PRO A 210 -17.35 0.17 2.00
N GLU A 211 -16.32 -0.54 2.45
CA GLU A 211 -16.04 -0.78 3.87
C GLU A 211 -15.25 0.36 4.54
N HIS A 212 -14.88 1.41 3.79
CA HIS A 212 -14.13 2.53 4.36
C HIS A 212 -14.94 3.30 5.41
N THR A 213 -14.62 3.07 6.68
CA THR A 213 -15.34 3.62 7.85
C THR A 213 -15.42 5.15 7.84
N HIS A 214 -14.31 5.83 7.56
CA HIS A 214 -14.27 7.30 7.51
C HIS A 214 -15.09 7.86 6.34
N SER A 215 -15.10 7.19 5.19
CA SER A 215 -15.96 7.61 4.06
C SER A 215 -17.43 7.45 4.41
N GLN A 216 -17.82 6.36 5.08
CA GLN A 216 -19.20 6.15 5.52
C GLN A 216 -19.63 7.22 6.53
N GLN A 217 -18.75 7.57 7.47
CA GLN A 217 -19.02 8.63 8.44
C GLN A 217 -19.19 9.98 7.74
N LEU A 218 -18.27 10.37 6.85
CA LEU A 218 -18.38 11.62 6.10
C LEU A 218 -19.66 11.66 5.25
N TYR A 219 -20.01 10.56 4.59
CA TYR A 219 -21.24 10.45 3.82
C TYR A 219 -22.48 10.68 4.69
N ARG A 220 -22.56 10.06 5.88
CA ARG A 220 -23.66 10.29 6.84
C ARG A 220 -23.74 11.74 7.29
N THR A 221 -22.61 12.38 7.59
CA THR A 221 -22.60 13.81 7.97
C THR A 221 -23.09 14.71 6.84
N LEU A 222 -22.70 14.43 5.60
CA LEU A 222 -23.16 15.18 4.44
C LEU A 222 -24.66 14.99 4.19
N LEU A 223 -25.19 13.76 4.34
CA LEU A 223 -26.62 13.51 4.23
C LEU A 223 -27.44 14.31 5.24
N GLN A 224 -26.98 14.41 6.49
CA GLN A 224 -27.68 15.18 7.52
C GLN A 224 -27.78 16.67 7.14
N LEU A 225 -26.72 17.23 6.55
CA LEU A 225 -26.72 18.62 6.08
C LEU A 225 -27.75 18.88 4.98
N TYR A 226 -28.03 17.90 4.11
CA TYR A 226 -29.09 18.02 3.10
C TYR A 226 -30.51 17.89 3.68
N THR A 227 -30.70 17.10 4.74
CA THR A 227 -32.03 16.90 5.33
C THR A 227 -32.52 18.07 6.19
N ILE A 228 -31.66 19.02 6.50
CA ILE A 228 -31.97 20.20 7.33
C ILE A 228 -32.36 21.43 6.46
N ILE A 229 -32.19 21.34 5.14
CA ILE A 229 -32.60 22.35 4.14
C ILE A 229 -33.94 21.94 3.54
#